data_AF-A0A844GBD1-F1
#
_entry.id   AF-A0A844GBD1-F1
#
_cell.length_a   1.000
_cell.length_b   1.000
_cell.length_c   1.000
_cell.angle_alpha   90.00
_cell.angle_beta   90.00
_cell.angle_gamma   90.00
#
_symmetry.space_group_name_H-M   'P 1'
#
loop_
_entity.id
_entity.type
_entity.pdbx_description
1 polymer ?
#
loop_
_entity_poly.entity_id
_entity_poly.type
_entity_poly.pdbx_seq_one_letter_code
_entity_poly.pdbx_strand_id
1 'polypeptide(L)'
;MAQVSKEVAARFAPKAKPAPKCACATSGNAIGYAFGEETFEHTDFSLPGVLPIVWSRRYRSDFTANDQRGELGARWILPYLSRFDIEGGKLKYYDDSGRTLEYPLLAEGLSHKDAIEGYTLTRLSDTLLSQTFGHDLIQLYEKQGDSFRLALVKDRA
;
A
#
# COMPACT_ATOMS: atom_id res chain seq x y z
N MET A 1 26.80 -4.53 -15.62
CA MET A 1 25.49 -5.15 -15.92
C MET A 1 24.88 -5.86 -14.70
N ALA A 2 25.62 -6.63 -13.91
CA ALA A 2 25.08 -7.39 -12.76
C ALA A 2 24.77 -6.56 -11.48
N GLN A 3 25.37 -5.37 -11.33
CA GLN A 3 25.20 -4.53 -10.14
C GLN A 3 23.84 -3.80 -10.11
N VAL A 4 23.40 -3.30 -11.27
CA VAL A 4 22.18 -2.48 -11.43
C VAL A 4 20.91 -3.30 -11.13
N SER A 5 20.91 -4.58 -11.49
CA SER A 5 19.77 -5.49 -11.27
C SER A 5 19.52 -5.79 -9.78
N LYS A 6 20.56 -5.71 -8.94
CA LYS A 6 20.42 -5.92 -7.48
C LYS A 6 19.83 -4.71 -6.76
N GLU A 7 20.12 -3.50 -7.20
CA GLU A 7 19.58 -2.28 -6.58
C GLU A 7 18.09 -2.11 -6.84
N VAL A 8 17.62 -2.42 -8.05
CA VAL A 8 16.20 -2.30 -8.41
C VAL A 8 15.37 -3.36 -7.69
N ALA A 9 15.84 -4.62 -7.65
CA ALA A 9 15.19 -5.68 -6.88
C ALA A 9 15.09 -5.35 -5.38
N ALA A 10 16.08 -4.67 -4.80
CA ALA A 10 16.05 -4.23 -3.40
C ALA A 10 15.07 -3.07 -3.12
N ARG A 11 14.65 -2.33 -4.15
CA ARG A 11 13.70 -1.21 -4.04
C ARG A 11 12.23 -1.65 -4.16
N PHE A 12 11.98 -2.74 -4.91
CA PHE A 12 10.65 -3.35 -5.07
C PHE A 12 10.46 -4.64 -4.25
N ALA A 13 11.53 -5.18 -3.66
CA ALA A 13 11.37 -5.97 -2.46
C ALA A 13 10.53 -5.14 -1.49
N PRO A 14 9.53 -5.71 -0.81
CA PRO A 14 8.92 -5.00 0.30
C PRO A 14 10.08 -4.55 1.18
N LYS A 15 10.37 -3.25 1.22
CA LYS A 15 11.19 -2.70 2.29
C LYS A 15 10.38 -3.12 3.50
N ALA A 16 10.88 -4.11 4.24
CA ALA A 16 10.32 -4.42 5.53
C ALA A 16 10.26 -3.07 6.23
N LYS A 17 9.05 -2.51 6.38
CA LYS A 17 8.85 -1.37 7.27
C LYS A 17 9.57 -1.83 8.55
N PRO A 18 10.53 -1.03 9.08
CA PRO A 18 11.29 -1.47 10.24
C PRO A 18 10.29 -2.06 11.20
N ALA A 19 10.52 -3.34 11.57
CA ALA A 19 9.59 -4.04 12.44
C ALA A 19 9.23 -3.07 13.56
N PRO A 20 7.93 -2.94 13.93
CA PRO A 20 7.56 -2.07 15.02
C PRO A 20 8.55 -2.28 16.16
N LYS A 21 9.00 -1.18 16.80
CA LYS A 21 10.07 -1.24 17.83
C LYS A 21 9.79 -2.26 18.95
N CYS A 22 8.53 -2.72 19.06
CA CYS A 22 8.18 -4.01 19.61
C CYS A 22 7.90 -5.00 18.47
N ALA A 23 8.76 -5.99 18.27
CA ALA A 23 8.32 -7.23 17.64
C ALA A 23 7.30 -7.84 18.62
N CYS A 24 6.03 -7.46 18.49
CA CYS A 24 4.96 -8.17 19.16
C CYS A 24 5.05 -9.59 18.63
N ALA A 25 5.58 -10.48 19.45
CA ALA A 25 5.80 -11.86 19.04
C ALA A 25 4.47 -12.41 18.50
N THR A 26 4.57 -13.21 17.45
CA THR A 26 3.43 -13.96 16.93
C THR A 26 3.45 -15.34 17.56
N SER A 27 2.28 -15.92 17.79
CA SER A 27 2.19 -17.33 18.12
C SER A 27 2.68 -18.21 16.95
N GLY A 28 2.91 -19.50 17.20
CA GLY A 28 3.20 -20.48 16.14
C GLY A 28 2.07 -20.66 15.12
N ASN A 29 0.88 -20.10 15.39
CA ASN A 29 -0.29 -20.13 14.52
C ASN A 29 -0.59 -18.75 13.93
N ALA A 30 0.44 -17.93 13.69
CA ALA A 30 0.31 -16.63 13.01
C ALA A 30 -0.58 -15.59 13.74
N ILE A 31 -0.78 -15.74 15.06
CA ILE A 31 -1.58 -14.80 15.86
C ILE A 31 -0.68 -13.73 16.49
N GLY A 32 -0.93 -12.46 16.22
CA GLY A 32 -0.26 -11.35 16.89
C GLY A 32 -0.67 -11.23 18.36
N TYR A 33 0.29 -11.12 19.28
CA TYR A 33 -0.04 -10.96 20.70
C TYR A 33 -0.59 -9.57 21.06
N ALA A 34 -0.41 -8.58 20.20
CA ALA A 34 -0.87 -7.21 20.47
C ALA A 34 -2.38 -7.05 20.27
N PHE A 35 -2.92 -7.56 19.16
CA PHE A 35 -4.34 -7.38 18.83
C PHE A 35 -5.09 -8.71 18.65
N GLY A 36 -4.41 -9.86 18.76
CA GLY A 36 -5.04 -11.17 18.57
C GLY A 36 -5.39 -11.45 17.12
N GLU A 37 -4.80 -10.71 16.19
CA GLU A 37 -5.05 -10.80 14.76
C GLU A 37 -4.26 -11.97 14.15
N GLU A 38 -4.91 -12.74 13.28
CA GLU A 38 -4.23 -13.73 12.46
C GLU A 38 -3.65 -13.03 11.22
N THR A 39 -2.33 -13.16 11.00
CA THR A 39 -1.63 -12.55 9.87
C THR A 39 -0.65 -13.50 9.23
N PHE A 40 -0.82 -13.78 7.94
CA PHE A 40 0.12 -14.58 7.17
C PHE A 40 0.22 -14.11 5.71
N GLU A 41 1.30 -14.50 5.04
CA GLU A 41 1.56 -14.17 3.64
C GLU A 41 1.51 -15.41 2.76
N HIS A 42 1.04 -15.24 1.53
CA HIS A 42 1.02 -16.26 0.50
C HIS A 42 1.59 -15.66 -0.79
N THR A 43 2.67 -16.22 -1.30
CA THR A 43 3.23 -15.83 -2.60
C THR A 43 2.67 -16.74 -3.68
N ASP A 44 1.87 -16.16 -4.59
CA ASP A 44 1.27 -16.91 -5.69
C ASP A 44 2.29 -17.19 -6.81
N PHE A 45 3.06 -16.17 -7.19
CA PHE A 45 4.11 -16.29 -8.21
C PHE A 45 5.15 -15.16 -8.13
N SER A 46 6.23 -15.33 -8.88
CA SER A 46 7.22 -14.28 -9.12
C SER A 46 7.57 -14.20 -10.61
N LEU A 47 7.67 -12.99 -11.13
CA LEU A 47 8.08 -12.72 -12.51
C LEU A 47 9.47 -12.07 -12.49
N PRO A 48 10.50 -12.73 -13.05
CA PRO A 48 11.82 -12.14 -13.15
C PRO A 48 11.85 -11.07 -14.24
N GLY A 49 12.73 -10.07 -14.09
CA GLY A 49 12.88 -9.00 -15.06
C GLY A 49 13.72 -7.85 -14.53
N VAL A 50 13.84 -6.79 -15.34
CA VAL A 50 14.50 -5.54 -14.94
C VAL A 50 13.77 -4.90 -13.75
N LEU A 51 12.44 -5.06 -13.72
CA LEU A 51 11.57 -4.77 -12.60
C LEU A 51 10.91 -6.08 -12.16
N PRO A 52 11.50 -6.82 -11.20
CA PRO A 52 10.93 -8.08 -10.75
C PRO A 52 9.61 -7.83 -10.02
N ILE A 53 8.60 -8.64 -10.33
CA ILE A 53 7.30 -8.60 -9.65
C ILE A 53 7.19 -9.82 -8.77
N VAL A 54 7.05 -9.61 -7.47
CA VAL A 54 6.64 -10.66 -6.52
C VAL A 54 5.17 -10.44 -6.21
N TRP A 55 4.34 -11.42 -6.53
CA TRP A 55 2.92 -11.39 -6.22
C TRP A 55 2.69 -12.11 -4.90
N SER A 56 2.83 -11.36 -3.80
CA SER A 56 2.61 -11.85 -2.44
C SER A 56 1.44 -11.11 -1.81
N ARG A 57 0.41 -11.86 -1.44
CA ARG A 57 -0.80 -11.38 -0.78
C ARG A 57 -0.72 -11.68 0.71
N ARG A 58 -1.13 -10.72 1.53
CA ARG A 58 -1.18 -10.85 2.99
C ARG A 58 -2.64 -11.00 3.43
N TYR A 59 -2.91 -11.97 4.28
CA TYR A 59 -4.17 -12.05 5.01
C TYR A 59 -4.01 -11.38 6.37
N ARG A 60 -5.02 -10.62 6.79
CA ARG A 60 -5.11 -10.05 8.14
C ARG A 60 -6.54 -10.16 8.65
N SER A 61 -6.77 -10.92 9.72
CA SER A 61 -8.14 -11.17 10.20
C SER A 61 -8.89 -9.92 10.66
N ASP A 62 -8.20 -8.83 10.98
CA ASP A 62 -8.75 -7.55 11.43
C ASP A 62 -9.02 -6.55 10.29
N PHE A 63 -8.63 -6.86 9.05
CA PHE A 63 -8.75 -5.93 7.92
C PHE A 63 -10.12 -6.00 7.22
N THR A 64 -11.17 -5.56 7.94
CA THR A 64 -12.58 -5.62 7.50
C THR A 64 -12.90 -4.76 6.28
N ALA A 65 -12.02 -3.81 5.92
CA ALA A 65 -12.17 -2.94 4.75
C ALA A 65 -12.31 -3.70 3.42
N ASN A 66 -11.84 -4.94 3.35
CA ASN A 66 -11.94 -5.80 2.18
C ASN A 66 -13.05 -6.87 2.29
N ASP A 67 -13.87 -6.87 3.35
CA ASP A 67 -14.93 -7.87 3.53
C ASP A 67 -15.96 -7.83 2.38
N GLN A 68 -16.29 -6.64 1.86
CA GLN A 68 -17.27 -6.47 0.78
C GLN A 68 -16.65 -6.04 -0.56
N ARG A 69 -15.54 -5.29 -0.54
CA ARG A 69 -14.93 -4.65 -1.73
C ARG A 69 -13.50 -5.12 -2.01
N GLY A 70 -13.09 -6.25 -1.44
CA GLY A 70 -11.78 -6.84 -1.70
C GLY A 70 -11.73 -7.63 -3.00
N GLU A 71 -10.87 -7.24 -3.94
CA GLU A 71 -10.71 -7.92 -5.25
C GLU A 71 -10.25 -9.39 -5.12
N LEU A 72 -9.62 -9.74 -4.00
CA LEU A 72 -9.06 -11.06 -3.72
C LEU A 72 -9.83 -11.84 -2.65
N GLY A 73 -11.03 -11.37 -2.29
CA GLY A 73 -11.83 -11.87 -1.19
C GLY A 73 -11.59 -11.14 0.13
N ALA A 74 -12.33 -11.56 1.15
CA ALA A 74 -12.34 -10.90 2.45
C ALA A 74 -10.94 -10.83 3.08
N ARG A 75 -10.56 -9.62 3.50
CA ARG A 75 -9.35 -9.30 4.28
C ARG A 75 -8.01 -9.67 3.66
N TRP A 76 -8.00 -10.02 2.38
CA TRP A 76 -6.77 -10.19 1.62
C TRP A 76 -6.26 -8.85 1.13
N ILE A 77 -4.97 -8.62 1.32
CA ILE A 77 -4.25 -7.40 0.96
C ILE A 77 -3.22 -7.78 -0.09
N LEU A 78 -3.10 -6.95 -1.12
CA LEU A 78 -2.03 -7.01 -2.10
C LEU A 78 -1.52 -5.58 -2.28
N PRO A 79 -0.19 -5.33 -2.24
CA PRO A 79 0.34 -3.97 -2.35
C PRO A 79 -0.16 -3.23 -3.61
N TYR A 80 -0.38 -3.94 -4.71
CA TYR A 80 -0.89 -3.37 -5.96
C TYR A 80 -2.38 -2.99 -5.94
N LEU A 81 -3.09 -3.33 -4.85
CA LEU A 81 -4.51 -3.03 -4.64
C LEU A 81 -4.74 -1.96 -3.57
N SER A 82 -3.68 -1.26 -3.12
CA SER A 82 -3.85 -0.06 -2.31
C SER A 82 -4.76 0.94 -3.04
N ARG A 83 -5.64 1.60 -2.31
CA ARG A 83 -6.65 2.49 -2.89
C ARG A 83 -7.05 3.60 -1.93
N PHE A 84 -7.60 4.68 -2.47
CA PHE A 84 -8.28 5.70 -1.68
C PHE A 84 -9.77 5.68 -2.00
N ASP A 85 -10.64 5.46 -1.01
CA ASP A 85 -12.09 5.56 -1.19
C ASP A 85 -12.56 6.93 -0.71
N ILE A 86 -13.45 7.57 -1.48
CA ILE A 86 -14.09 8.84 -1.12
C ILE A 86 -15.33 8.51 -0.30
N GLU A 87 -15.25 8.73 1.01
CA GLU A 87 -16.33 8.41 1.95
C GLU A 87 -16.52 9.57 2.93
N GLY A 88 -17.76 10.05 3.06
CA GLY A 88 -18.09 11.10 4.03
C GLY A 88 -17.31 12.40 3.85
N GLY A 89 -16.96 12.77 2.61
CA GLY A 89 -16.18 13.97 2.31
C GLY A 89 -14.68 13.87 2.67
N LYS A 90 -14.19 12.65 2.90
CA LYS A 90 -12.79 12.34 3.20
C LYS A 90 -12.24 11.31 2.21
N LEU A 91 -10.92 11.21 2.15
CA LEU A 91 -10.21 10.13 1.48
C LEU A 91 -9.79 9.09 2.52
N LYS A 92 -10.32 7.88 2.43
CA LYS A 92 -9.87 6.73 3.22
C LYS A 92 -8.86 5.93 2.41
N TYR A 93 -7.61 5.97 2.82
CA TYR A 93 -6.55 5.21 2.22
C TYR A 93 -6.42 3.83 2.86
N TYR A 94 -6.47 2.79 2.03
CA TYR A 94 -6.19 1.43 2.42
C TYR A 94 -4.79 1.06 1.92
N ASP A 95 -3.85 0.96 2.84
CA ASP A 95 -2.43 0.78 2.52
C ASP A 95 -2.04 -0.69 2.29
N ASP A 96 -0.81 -0.89 1.83
CA ASP A 96 -0.21 -2.20 1.57
C ASP A 96 0.01 -3.08 2.82
N SER A 97 -0.19 -2.52 4.01
CA SER A 97 -0.05 -3.20 5.29
C SER A 97 -1.39 -3.59 5.91
N GLY A 98 -2.51 -3.27 5.24
CA GLY A 98 -3.85 -3.50 5.78
C GLY A 98 -4.23 -2.51 6.86
N ARG A 99 -3.74 -1.27 6.78
CA ARG A 99 -4.19 -0.16 7.61
C ARG A 99 -5.15 0.73 6.83
N THR A 100 -6.08 1.34 7.55
CA THR A 100 -6.94 2.40 7.04
C THR A 100 -6.46 3.72 7.60
N LEU A 101 -6.11 4.66 6.72
CA LEU A 101 -5.69 6.01 7.06
C LEU A 101 -6.71 7.01 6.50
N GLU A 102 -6.98 8.10 7.21
CA GLU A 102 -7.94 9.12 6.77
C GLU A 102 -7.22 10.41 6.38
N TYR A 103 -7.60 10.99 5.24
CA TYR A 103 -7.12 12.27 4.74
C TYR A 103 -8.30 13.19 4.41
N PRO A 104 -8.10 14.52 4.46
CA PRO A 104 -9.07 15.44 3.89
C PRO A 104 -9.22 15.20 2.39
N LEU A 105 -10.44 15.34 1.86
CA LEU A 105 -10.64 15.38 0.42
C LEU A 105 -10.03 16.67 -0.14
N LEU A 106 -8.91 16.53 -0.84
CA LEU A 106 -8.17 17.66 -1.40
C LEU A 106 -8.94 18.28 -2.58
N ALA A 107 -8.90 19.60 -2.69
CA ALA A 107 -9.23 20.26 -3.95
C ALA A 107 -8.12 19.99 -4.98
N GLU A 108 -8.44 20.14 -6.26
CA GLU A 108 -7.46 19.97 -7.33
C GLU A 108 -6.29 20.96 -7.18
N GLY A 109 -5.08 20.49 -7.43
CA GLY A 109 -3.84 21.22 -7.24
C GLY A 109 -3.34 21.28 -5.79
N LEU A 110 -4.16 20.90 -4.80
CA LEU A 110 -3.74 20.92 -3.40
C LEU A 110 -2.97 19.66 -3.00
N SER A 111 -2.08 19.85 -2.02
CA SER A 111 -1.25 18.80 -1.45
C SER A 111 -1.41 18.73 0.07
N HIS A 112 -1.25 17.53 0.62
CA HIS A 112 -1.23 17.25 2.04
C HIS A 112 -0.02 16.39 2.37
N LYS A 113 0.81 16.86 3.31
CA LYS A 113 1.99 16.14 3.77
C LYS A 113 1.66 15.39 5.06
N ASP A 114 1.75 14.07 5.01
CA ASP A 114 1.71 13.25 6.22
C ASP A 114 3.14 13.08 6.75
N ALA A 115 3.45 13.76 7.85
CA ALA A 115 4.78 13.70 8.45
C ALA A 115 5.04 12.40 9.22
N ILE A 116 3.99 11.70 9.66
CA ILE A 116 4.08 10.43 10.38
C ILE A 116 4.38 9.31 9.39
N GLU A 117 3.64 9.27 8.29
CA GLU A 117 3.80 8.25 7.25
C GLU A 117 4.92 8.59 6.24
N GLY A 118 5.35 9.86 6.19
CA GLY A 118 6.50 10.29 5.40
C GLY A 118 6.24 10.47 3.90
N TYR A 119 4.99 10.56 3.47
CA TYR A 119 4.62 10.85 2.08
C TYR A 119 3.80 12.13 1.91
N THR A 120 3.76 12.62 0.68
CA THR A 120 2.90 13.74 0.27
C THR A 120 1.83 13.25 -0.69
N LEU A 121 0.57 13.53 -0.36
CA LEU A 121 -0.59 13.31 -1.20
C LEU A 121 -0.88 14.59 -1.99
N THR A 122 -1.03 14.50 -3.31
CA THR A 122 -1.38 15.64 -4.16
C THR A 122 -2.49 15.24 -5.12
N ARG A 123 -3.60 15.98 -5.11
CA ARG A 123 -4.69 15.79 -6.08
C ARG A 123 -4.35 16.56 -7.35
N LEU A 124 -3.95 15.81 -8.39
CA LEU A 124 -3.48 16.39 -9.65
C LEU A 124 -4.65 16.88 -10.52
N SER A 125 -5.77 16.17 -10.49
CA SER A 125 -7.01 16.53 -11.20
C SER A 125 -8.23 15.91 -10.52
N ASP A 126 -9.40 16.06 -11.13
CA ASP A 126 -10.63 15.38 -10.73
C ASP A 126 -10.49 13.84 -10.70
N THR A 127 -9.61 13.32 -11.57
CA THR A 127 -9.40 11.92 -11.93
C THR A 127 -8.07 11.35 -11.47
N LEU A 128 -7.11 12.18 -11.06
CA LEU A 128 -5.76 11.74 -10.70
C LEU A 128 -5.35 12.21 -9.31
N LEU A 129 -4.81 11.26 -8.55
CA LEU A 129 -4.24 11.45 -7.22
C LEU A 129 -2.83 10.88 -7.23
N SER A 130 -1.87 11.61 -6.66
CA SER A 130 -0.48 11.16 -6.55
C SER A 130 -0.06 11.06 -5.10
N GLN A 131 0.68 10.01 -4.79
CA GLN A 131 1.32 9.78 -3.50
C GLN A 131 2.83 9.69 -3.73
N THR A 132 3.57 10.62 -3.15
CA THR A 132 5.03 10.71 -3.26
C THR A 132 5.68 10.30 -1.95
N PHE A 133 6.51 9.27 -2.00
CA PHE A 133 7.33 8.82 -0.88
C PHE A 133 8.73 9.42 -0.99
N GLY A 134 8.91 10.60 -0.39
CA GLY A 134 10.19 11.33 -0.46
C GLY A 134 10.72 11.54 -1.88
N HIS A 135 11.97 11.14 -2.12
CA HIS A 135 12.63 11.19 -3.43
C HIS A 135 12.70 9.83 -4.13
N ASP A 136 12.09 8.80 -3.55
CA ASP A 136 12.31 7.40 -3.97
C ASP A 136 11.23 6.93 -4.95
N LEU A 137 9.97 7.24 -4.66
CA LEU A 137 8.84 6.61 -5.34
C LEU A 137 7.66 7.55 -5.51
N ILE A 138 7.03 7.47 -6.68
CA ILE A 138 5.74 8.07 -6.97
C ILE A 138 4.76 6.95 -7.29
N GLN A 139 3.61 7.00 -6.63
CA GLN A 139 2.43 6.22 -6.99
C GLN A 139 1.38 7.16 -7.56
N LEU A 140 0.80 6.79 -8.71
CA LEU A 140 -0.36 7.48 -9.29
C LEU A 140 -1.58 6.60 -9.15
N TYR A 141 -2.69 7.23 -8.80
CA TYR A 141 -3.97 6.61 -8.64
C TYR A 141 -4.99 7.29 -9.56
N GLU A 142 -5.76 6.49 -10.25
CA GLU A 142 -6.82 6.92 -11.16
C GLU A 142 -8.19 6.71 -10.53
N LYS A 143 -9.07 7.69 -10.70
CA LYS A 143 -10.43 7.64 -10.18
C LYS A 143 -11.27 6.65 -10.97
N GLN A 144 -11.92 5.73 -10.25
CA GLN A 144 -12.91 4.78 -10.73
C GLN A 144 -14.12 4.82 -9.78
N GLY A 145 -15.21 5.44 -10.22
CA GLY A 145 -16.36 5.71 -9.36
C GLY A 145 -15.96 6.60 -8.17
N ASP A 146 -16.24 6.12 -6.96
CA ASP A 146 -15.90 6.81 -5.71
C ASP A 146 -14.55 6.39 -5.12
N SER A 147 -13.69 5.72 -5.90
CA SER A 147 -12.37 5.25 -5.45
C SER A 147 -11.27 5.73 -6.38
N PHE A 148 -10.08 6.03 -5.85
CA PHE A 148 -8.84 6.14 -6.61
C PHE A 148 -8.07 4.82 -6.50
N ARG A 149 -7.81 4.16 -7.62
CA ARG A 149 -7.10 2.87 -7.70
C ARG A 149 -5.69 3.08 -8.23
N LEU A 150 -4.73 2.32 -7.69
CA LEU A 150 -3.33 2.40 -8.13
C LEU A 150 -3.22 2.07 -9.63
N ALA A 151 -2.66 3.01 -10.39
CA ALA A 151 -2.51 2.91 -11.84
C ALA A 151 -1.03 2.85 -12.27
N LEU A 152 -0.15 3.52 -11.54
CA LEU A 152 1.28 3.55 -11.84
C LEU A 152 2.11 3.55 -10.56
N VAL A 153 3.21 2.80 -10.59
CA VAL A 153 4.31 2.89 -9.63
C VAL A 153 5.57 3.27 -10.40
N LYS A 154 6.22 4.36 -10.03
CA LYS A 154 7.39 4.89 -10.73
C LYS A 154 8.50 5.28 -9.76
N ASP A 155 9.72 4.83 -10.02
CA ASP A 155 10.92 5.32 -9.33
C ASP A 155 11.15 6.80 -9.70
N ARG A 156 11.49 7.62 -8.70
CA ARG A 156 11.66 9.07 -8.88
C ARG A 156 13.12 9.46 -9.23
N ALA A 157 14.03 8.49 -9.33
CA ALA A 157 15.42 8.68 -9.78
C ALA A 157 15.58 8.92 -11.29
#